data_AF-A0A3Q9EZZ7-F1
#
_entry.id   AF-A0A3Q9EZZ7-F1
#
_cell.length_a   1.000
_cell.length_b   1.000
_cell.length_c   1.000
_cell.angle_alpha   90.00
_cell.angle_beta   90.00
_cell.angle_gamma   90.00
#
_symmetry.space_group_name_H-M   'P 1'
#
loop_
_entity.id
_entity.type
_entity.pdbx_description
1 polymer ?
#
loop_
_entity_poly.entity_id
_entity_poly.type
_entity_poly.pdbx_seq_one_letter_code
_entity_poly.pdbx_strand_id
1 'polypeptide(L)'
;MYVTRVRLTDIKGFSGRRAVDVRLPGRGGWTVLAGRNGSGKSTLLRAIALALCGPETAVALHAASTGMVTRSAPNGRVVVDVRVDPQADEFLQLETAVAVPADLRLGP
;
A
#
# COMPACT_ATOMS: atom_id res chain seq x y z
N MET A 1 -8.45 -10.93 -6.31
CA MET A 1 -7.55 -10.75 -5.16
C MET A 1 -8.23 -9.75 -4.26
N TYR A 2 -8.15 -9.90 -2.95
CA TYR A 2 -8.79 -9.00 -2.00
C TYR A 2 -7.81 -8.43 -1.00
N VAL A 3 -7.87 -7.11 -0.78
CA VAL A 3 -7.16 -6.48 0.35
C VAL A 3 -7.91 -6.85 1.64
N THR A 4 -7.21 -7.42 2.61
CA THR A 4 -7.76 -7.86 3.90
C THR A 4 -7.25 -7.04 5.07
N ARG A 5 -6.12 -6.35 4.91
CA ARG A 5 -5.59 -5.42 5.92
C ARG A 5 -4.72 -4.36 5.27
N VAL A 6 -4.80 -3.15 5.80
CA VAL A 6 -3.92 -2.04 5.40
C VAL A 6 -3.28 -1.46 6.64
N ARG A 7 -1.95 -1.39 6.63
CA ARG A 7 -1.14 -0.74 7.66
C ARG A 7 -0.33 0.39 7.03
N LEU A 8 -0.44 1.59 7.59
CA LEU A 8 0.17 2.80 7.07
C LEU A 8 0.79 3.62 8.21
N THR A 9 2.07 3.93 8.12
CA THR A 9 2.77 4.83 9.06
C THR A 9 3.73 5.74 8.32
N ASP A 10 3.82 6.98 8.79
CA ASP A 10 4.74 8.01 8.33
C ASP A 10 4.62 8.30 6.83
N ILE A 11 3.37 8.25 6.34
CA ILE A 11 2.98 8.66 5.00
C ILE A 11 2.09 9.91 5.09
N LYS A 12 2.60 11.04 4.60
CA LYS A 12 1.96 12.37 4.66
C LYS A 12 1.46 12.68 6.08
N GLY A 13 0.14 12.72 6.27
CA GLY A 13 -0.50 13.03 7.55
C GLY A 13 -0.78 11.81 8.44
N PHE A 14 -0.46 10.60 7.98
CA PHE A 14 -0.68 9.34 8.70
C PHE A 14 0.57 8.97 9.52
N SER A 15 0.88 9.77 10.54
CA SER A 15 2.01 9.55 11.45
C SER A 15 1.59 9.55 12.91
N GLY A 16 2.38 8.90 13.77
CA GLY A 16 2.10 8.78 15.21
C GLY A 16 0.69 8.24 15.48
N ARG A 17 -0.13 9.02 16.21
CA ARG A 17 -1.52 8.64 16.55
C ARG A 17 -2.46 8.52 15.34
N ARG A 18 -2.04 9.02 14.16
CA ARG A 18 -2.79 8.93 12.90
C ARG A 18 -2.33 7.79 12.01
N ALA A 19 -1.42 6.94 12.48
CA ALA A 19 -1.11 5.69 11.78
C ALA A 19 -2.38 4.84 11.62
N VAL A 20 -2.45 4.11 10.51
CA VAL A 20 -3.62 3.30 10.15
C VAL A 20 -3.25 1.84 10.33
N ASP A 21 -4.13 1.08 10.97
CA ASP A 21 -4.14 -0.38 10.96
C ASP A 21 -5.60 -0.84 10.88
N VAL A 22 -6.06 -1.12 9.67
CA VAL A 22 -7.47 -1.41 9.39
C VAL A 22 -7.58 -2.78 8.75
N ARG A 23 -8.45 -3.63 9.31
CA ARG A 23 -8.87 -4.88 8.69
C ARG A 23 -10.07 -4.63 7.78
N LEU A 24 -10.01 -5.20 6.58
CA LEU A 24 -11.07 -5.14 5.59
C LEU A 24 -11.73 -6.52 5.47
N PRO A 25 -13.04 -6.57 5.16
CA PRO A 25 -13.78 -7.83 5.09
C PRO A 25 -13.27 -8.78 4.00
N GLY A 26 -12.52 -8.27 3.02
CA GLY A 26 -11.91 -9.05 1.95
C GLY A 26 -12.92 -9.50 0.90
N ARG A 27 -13.94 -10.30 1.26
CA ARG A 27 -14.97 -10.78 0.32
C ARG A 27 -16.33 -10.10 0.54
N GLY A 28 -16.99 -9.74 -0.57
CA GLY A 28 -18.44 -9.49 -0.60
C GLY A 28 -18.93 -8.21 0.08
N GLY A 29 -18.15 -7.12 0.11
CA GLY A 29 -18.59 -5.86 0.72
C GLY A 29 -17.96 -4.60 0.11
N TRP A 30 -18.68 -3.49 0.20
CA TRP A 30 -18.19 -2.16 -0.19
C TRP A 30 -17.48 -1.50 1.00
N THR A 31 -16.21 -1.14 0.84
CA THR A 31 -15.50 -0.31 1.84
C THR A 31 -15.53 1.13 1.38
N VAL A 32 -16.15 2.01 2.19
CA VAL A 32 -16.21 3.44 1.92
C VAL A 32 -15.15 4.18 2.72
N LEU A 33 -14.28 4.92 2.03
CA LEU A 33 -13.32 5.83 2.66
C LEU A 33 -13.90 7.25 2.67
N ALA A 34 -14.38 7.70 3.82
CA ALA A 34 -15.01 9.01 4.01
C ALA A 34 -14.19 9.94 4.92
N GLY A 35 -14.36 11.26 4.74
CA GLY A 35 -13.65 12.28 5.51
C GLY A 35 -13.55 13.60 4.76
N ARG A 36 -13.16 14.67 5.48
CA ARG A 36 -13.01 16.04 4.91
C ARG A 36 -12.02 16.08 3.74
N ASN A 37 -12.09 17.12 2.91
CA ASN A 37 -11.03 17.39 1.93
C ASN A 37 -9.69 17.61 2.64
N GLY A 38 -8.62 17.06 2.07
CA GLY A 38 -7.29 17.08 2.69
C GLY A 38 -7.05 16.08 3.83
N SER A 39 -8.05 15.27 4.23
CA SER A 39 -7.88 14.25 5.28
C SER A 39 -6.99 13.06 4.92
N GLY A 40 -6.51 12.98 3.66
CA GLY A 40 -5.61 11.91 3.22
C GLY A 40 -6.28 10.74 2.51
N LYS A 41 -7.57 10.82 2.14
CA LYS A 41 -8.28 9.73 1.44
C LYS A 41 -7.55 9.24 0.18
N SER A 42 -7.21 10.17 -0.73
CA SER A 42 -6.47 9.86 -1.95
C SER A 42 -5.04 9.40 -1.65
N THR A 43 -4.43 9.88 -0.56
CA THR A 43 -3.11 9.42 -0.11
C THR A 43 -3.17 7.96 0.33
N LEU A 44 -4.17 7.56 1.12
CA LEU A 44 -4.35 6.17 1.54
C LEU A 44 -4.55 5.25 0.33
N LEU A 45 -5.41 5.63 -0.62
CA LEU A 45 -5.62 4.83 -1.84
C LEU A 45 -4.36 4.72 -2.70
N ARG A 46 -3.60 5.81 -2.88
CA ARG A 46 -2.32 5.76 -3.60
C ARG A 46 -1.27 4.90 -2.90
N ALA A 47 -1.20 4.98 -1.58
CA ALA A 47 -0.30 4.15 -0.79
C ALA A 47 -0.61 2.65 -0.97
N ILE A 48 -1.91 2.29 -0.91
CA ILE A 48 -2.36 0.92 -1.19
C ILE A 48 -1.99 0.50 -2.61
N ALA A 49 -2.28 1.32 -3.62
CA ALA A 49 -1.95 1.02 -5.01
C ALA A 49 -0.44 0.78 -5.21
N LEU A 50 0.41 1.66 -4.68
CA LEU A 50 1.87 1.52 -4.77
C LEU A 50 2.37 0.24 -4.09
N ALA A 51 1.79 -0.14 -2.95
CA ALA A 51 2.14 -1.38 -2.28
C ALA A 51 1.75 -2.64 -3.08
N LEU A 52 0.68 -2.55 -3.89
CA LEU A 52 0.21 -3.66 -4.74
C LEU A 52 0.96 -3.76 -6.07
N CYS A 53 1.52 -2.67 -6.58
CA CYS A 53 2.25 -2.66 -7.86
C CYS A 53 3.61 -3.38 -7.82
N GLY A 54 4.12 -3.73 -6.63
CA GLY A 54 5.44 -4.33 -6.49
C GLY A 54 6.60 -3.32 -6.63
N PRO A 55 7.82 -3.70 -6.24
CA PRO A 55 8.95 -2.77 -6.11
C PRO A 55 9.39 -2.14 -7.45
N GLU A 56 9.40 -2.91 -8.54
CA GLU A 56 9.85 -2.41 -9.85
C GLU A 56 8.92 -1.34 -10.41
N THR A 57 7.61 -1.61 -10.40
CA THR A 57 6.60 -0.64 -10.83
C THR A 57 6.50 0.54 -9.85
N ALA A 58 6.67 0.32 -8.55
CA ALA A 58 6.71 1.41 -7.57
C ALA A 58 7.89 2.37 -7.80
N VAL A 59 9.06 1.84 -8.21
CA VAL A 59 10.22 2.65 -8.60
C VAL A 59 9.98 3.35 -9.94
N ALA A 60 9.37 2.70 -10.93
CA ALA A 60 8.99 3.39 -12.17
C ALA A 60 7.98 4.53 -11.94
N LEU A 61 7.11 4.38 -10.93
CA LEU A 61 6.16 5.38 -10.47
C LEU A 61 6.77 6.41 -9.50
N HIS A 62 8.10 6.55 -9.44
CA HIS A 62 8.80 7.45 -8.51
C HIS A 62 8.22 8.88 -8.49
N ALA A 63 7.80 9.41 -9.64
CA ALA A 63 7.15 10.73 -9.70
C ALA A 63 5.85 10.81 -8.88
N ALA A 64 5.10 9.70 -8.79
CA ALA A 64 3.88 9.58 -8.00
C ALA A 64 4.14 9.33 -6.50
N SER A 65 5.34 8.85 -6.12
CA SER A 65 5.74 8.60 -4.73
C SER A 65 6.50 9.77 -4.08
N THR A 66 6.99 10.73 -4.87
CA THR A 66 7.73 11.90 -4.38
C THR A 66 6.94 12.65 -3.30
N GLY A 67 7.59 12.85 -2.16
CA GLY A 67 7.03 13.57 -1.02
C GLY A 67 5.92 12.82 -0.28
N MET A 68 5.74 11.51 -0.48
CA MET A 68 4.81 10.71 0.31
C MET A 68 5.26 10.50 1.75
N VAL A 69 6.56 10.42 2.02
CA VAL A 69 7.08 10.29 3.39
C VAL A 69 6.73 11.55 4.20
N THR A 70 6.28 11.38 5.43
CA THR A 70 6.04 12.48 6.37
C THR A 70 7.32 13.30 6.53
N ARG A 71 7.24 14.64 6.43
CA ARG A 71 8.44 15.52 6.40
C ARG A 71 9.41 15.33 7.57
N SER A 72 8.90 14.97 8.74
CA SER A 72 9.70 14.77 9.96
C SER A 72 10.15 13.32 10.17
N ALA A 73 9.81 12.41 9.26
CA ALA A 73 10.13 11.00 9.38
C ALA A 73 11.24 10.61 8.39
N PRO A 74 12.19 9.76 8.79
CA PRO A 74 13.27 9.31 7.92
C PRO A 74 12.79 8.34 6.84
N ASN A 75 11.67 7.65 7.06
CA ASN A 75 11.04 6.73 6.14
C ASN A 75 9.53 6.68 6.40
N GLY A 76 8.80 6.07 5.46
CA GLY A 76 7.38 5.76 5.60
C GLY A 76 7.11 4.33 5.18
N ARG A 77 6.07 3.72 5.74
CA ARG A 77 5.77 2.31 5.52
C ARG A 77 4.30 2.10 5.18
N VAL A 78 4.08 1.34 4.11
CA VAL A 78 2.78 0.80 3.72
C VAL A 78 2.90 -0.72 3.69
N VAL A 79 1.97 -1.43 4.34
CA VAL A 79 1.86 -2.89 4.25
C VAL A 79 0.40 -3.22 3.93
N VAL A 80 0.21 -3.99 2.86
CA VAL A 80 -1.12 -4.42 2.41
C VAL A 80 -1.13 -5.94 2.44
N ASP A 81 -2.03 -6.50 3.23
CA ASP A 81 -2.26 -7.94 3.26
C ASP A 81 -3.33 -8.25 2.21
N VAL A 82 -3.03 -9.21 1.34
CA VAL A 82 -3.93 -9.64 0.26
C VAL A 82 -4.29 -11.11 0.41
N ARG A 83 -5.51 -11.46 0.00
CA ARG A 83 -5.98 -12.84 -0.09
C ARG A 83 -6.39 -13.12 -1.53
N VAL A 84 -5.80 -14.17 -2.11
CA VAL A 84 -6.17 -14.67 -3.43
C VAL A 84 -7.54 -15.32 -3.37
N ASP A 85 -8.34 -15.11 -4.41
CA ASP A 85 -9.61 -15.75 -4.65
C ASP A 85 -9.55 -16.53 -5.96
N PRO A 86 -9.50 -17.88 -5.92
CA PRO A 86 -9.43 -18.69 -7.12
C PRO A 86 -10.54 -18.42 -8.15
N GLN A 87 -11.72 -17.99 -7.73
CA GLN A 87 -12.84 -17.69 -8.65
C GLN A 87 -12.73 -16.29 -9.27
N ALA A 88 -12.11 -15.33 -8.58
CA ALA A 88 -11.95 -13.97 -9.07
C ALA A 88 -10.56 -13.73 -9.71
N ASP A 89 -9.61 -14.61 -9.45
CA ASP A 89 -8.21 -14.55 -9.87
C ASP A 89 -7.87 -15.68 -10.86
N GLU A 90 -8.79 -16.03 -11.76
CA GLU A 90 -8.63 -17.11 -12.75
C GLU A 90 -7.40 -16.92 -13.67
N PHE A 91 -6.81 -15.73 -13.70
CA PHE A 91 -5.64 -15.39 -14.52
C PHE A 91 -4.27 -15.60 -13.85
N LEU A 92 -4.19 -16.17 -12.64
CA LEU A 92 -2.91 -16.40 -11.94
C LEU A 92 -2.11 -17.63 -12.44
N GLN A 93 -2.17 -17.97 -13.72
CA GLN A 93 -1.23 -18.94 -14.30
C GLN A 93 0.18 -18.35 -14.39
N LEU A 94 0.91 -18.51 -13.29
CA LEU A 94 2.37 -18.59 -13.13
C LEU A 94 3.22 -17.58 -13.90
N GLU A 95 3.63 -16.50 -13.21
CA GLU A 95 5.05 -16.12 -13.22
C GLU A 95 5.58 -15.97 -11.79
N THR A 96 6.59 -16.78 -11.54
CA THR A 96 7.50 -16.96 -10.39
C THR A 96 7.46 -15.91 -9.29
N ALA A 97 7.31 -16.38 -8.05
CA ALA A 97 7.56 -15.60 -6.84
C ALA A 97 8.94 -14.93 -6.90
N VAL A 98 8.95 -13.60 -7.03
CA VAL A 98 10.16 -12.81 -6.84
C VAL A 98 10.45 -12.76 -5.35
N ALA A 99 11.44 -13.53 -4.91
CA ALA A 99 12.02 -13.35 -3.59
C ALA A 99 12.66 -11.96 -3.54
N VAL A 100 12.11 -11.05 -2.74
CA VAL A 100 12.76 -9.78 -2.42
C VAL A 100 13.96 -10.10 -1.53
N PRO A 101 15.20 -9.83 -1.97
CA PRO A 101 16.38 -10.05 -1.13
C PRO A 101 16.29 -9.18 0.13
N ALA A 102 16.63 -9.76 1.28
CA ALA A 102 16.55 -9.08 2.59
C ALA A 102 17.46 -7.84 2.72
N ASP A 103 18.32 -7.61 1.73
CA ASP A 103 19.40 -6.65 1.70
C ASP A 103 19.25 -5.58 0.61
N LEU A 104 18.05 -5.41 0.01
CA LEU A 104 17.78 -4.30 -0.91
C LEU A 104 17.94 -2.95 -0.19
N ARG A 105 19.15 -2.38 -0.27
CA ARG A 105 19.45 -1.02 0.15
C ARG A 105 19.29 -0.09 -1.04
N LEU A 106 18.25 0.73 -0.97
CA LEU A 106 18.16 1.94 -1.79
C LEU A 106 19.15 2.95 -1.20
N GLY A 107 20.15 3.34 -1.97
CA GLY A 107 21.02 4.45 -1.63
C GLY A 107 21.46 5.20 -2.87
N PRO A 108 22.17 6.32 -2.69
CA PRO A 108 21.83 7.41 -1.77
C PRO A 108 20.57 8.18 -2.19
#